data_AF-A0A9W6UW02-F1
#
_entry.id   AF-A0A9W6UW02-F1
#
_cell.length_a   1.000
_cell.length_b   1.000
_cell.length_c   1.000
_cell.angle_alpha   90.00
_cell.angle_beta   90.00
_cell.angle_gamma   90.00
#
_symmetry.space_group_name_H-M   'P 1'
#
loop_
_entity.id
_entity.type
_entity.pdbx_description
1 polymer ?
#
loop_
_entity_poly.entity_id
_entity_poly.type
_entity_poly.pdbx_seq_one_letter_code
_entity_poly.pdbx_strand_id
1 'polypeptide(L)' 'MSPSSVLRHAAADAEVRAEVLASPEAFGVSAGAVPASVEPLDEEALGFWTEGVAAVEVYACATSCSAGPFTIICDGGTK' A
#
# COMPACT_ATOMS: atom_id res chain seq x y z
N MET A 1 -2.66 2.80 17.78
CA MET A 1 -3.42 2.07 16.75
C MET A 1 -4.76 1.68 17.37
N SER A 2 -5.89 1.82 16.68
CA SER A 2 -7.19 1.41 17.22
C SER A 2 -7.31 -0.12 17.26
N PRO A 3 -8.17 -0.71 18.12
CA PRO A 3 -8.42 -2.16 18.12
C PRO A 3 -8.81 -2.69 16.73
N SER A 4 -9.61 -1.92 16.00
CA SER A 4 -10.02 -2.24 14.62
C SER A 4 -8.87 -2.25 13.62
N SER A 5 -7.84 -1.40 13.79
CA SER A 5 -6.66 -1.42 12.91
C SER A 5 -5.71 -2.55 13.25
N VAL A 6 -5.57 -2.91 14.54
CA VAL A 6 -4.82 -4.09 14.96
C VAL A 6 -5.42 -5.36 14.34
N LEU A 7 -6.75 -5.56 14.44
CA LEU A 7 -7.40 -6.75 13.90
C LEU A 7 -7.25 -6.86 12.37
N ARG A 8 -7.30 -5.74 11.65
CA ARG A 8 -7.06 -5.72 10.20
C ARG A 8 -5.62 -6.09 9.85
N HIS A 9 -4.66 -5.58 10.63
CA HIS A 9 -3.26 -5.88 10.39
C HIS A 9 -2.94 -7.34 10.70
N ALA A 10 -3.46 -7.88 11.81
CA ALA A 10 -3.38 -9.30 12.14
C ALA A 10 -4.09 -10.22 11.11
N ALA A 11 -5.05 -9.71 10.33
CA ALA A 11 -5.61 -10.45 9.21
C ALA A 11 -4.63 -10.53 8.04
N ALA A 12 -3.96 -9.42 7.72
CA ALA A 12 -3.10 -9.29 6.54
C ALA A 12 -1.67 -9.82 6.75
N ASP A 13 -1.18 -9.84 7.99
CA ASP A 13 0.20 -10.15 8.33
C ASP A 13 0.26 -11.30 9.35
N ALA A 14 0.94 -12.39 8.97
CA ALA A 14 1.04 -13.60 9.78
C ALA A 14 1.92 -13.42 11.03
N GLU A 15 2.95 -12.58 10.95
CA GLU A 15 3.86 -12.29 12.08
C GLU A 15 3.13 -11.45 13.13
N VAL A 16 2.43 -10.42 12.68
CA VAL A 16 1.57 -9.59 13.54
C VAL A 16 0.47 -10.43 14.17
N ARG A 17 -0.14 -11.37 13.40
CA ARG A 17 -1.14 -12.28 13.94
C ARG A 17 -0.59 -13.15 15.07
N ALA A 18 0.62 -13.69 14.90
CA ALA A 18 1.26 -14.52 15.92
C ALA A 18 1.51 -13.72 17.21
N GLU A 19 1.99 -12.49 17.08
CA GLU A 19 2.23 -11.60 18.22
C GLU A 19 0.94 -11.21 18.94
N VAL A 20 -0.11 -10.85 18.18
CA VAL A 20 -1.43 -10.50 18.75
C VAL A 20 -2.08 -11.70 19.44
N LEU A 21 -1.91 -12.92 18.90
CA LEU A 21 -2.39 -14.14 19.55
C LEU A 21 -1.60 -14.50 20.81
N ALA A 22 -0.30 -14.17 20.86
CA ALA A 22 0.53 -14.40 22.03
C ALA A 22 0.17 -13.47 23.20
N SER A 23 -0.18 -12.21 22.92
CA SER A 23 -0.51 -11.22 23.96
C SER A 23 -1.70 -10.29 23.59
N PRO A 24 -2.94 -10.81 23.44
CA PRO A 24 -4.08 -10.01 22.94
C PRO A 24 -4.42 -8.80 23.82
N GLU A 25 -4.27 -8.96 25.14
CA GLU A 25 -4.51 -7.93 26.16
C GLU A 25 -3.60 -6.70 25.96
N ALA A 26 -2.35 -6.90 25.51
CA ALA A 26 -1.39 -5.83 25.24
C ALA A 26 -1.83 -4.93 24.07
N PHE A 27 -2.68 -5.48 23.19
CA PHE A 27 -3.25 -4.77 22.04
C PHE A 27 -4.70 -4.31 22.27
N GLY A 28 -5.26 -4.54 23.47
CA GLY A 28 -6.63 -4.17 23.80
C GLY A 28 -7.69 -4.90 22.98
N VAL A 29 -7.40 -6.13 22.55
CA VAL A 29 -8.31 -7.00 21.79
C VAL A 29 -8.48 -8.35 22.49
N SER A 30 -9.60 -9.03 22.26
CA SER A 30 -9.77 -10.41 22.74
C SER A 30 -9.17 -11.40 21.74
N ALA A 31 -8.58 -12.49 22.24
CA ALA A 31 -8.01 -13.54 21.38
C ALA A 31 -9.04 -14.10 20.39
N GLY A 32 -10.30 -14.26 20.82
CA GLY A 32 -11.40 -14.72 19.98
C GLY A 32 -11.88 -13.72 18.92
N ALA A 33 -11.46 -12.45 19.00
CA ALA A 33 -11.76 -11.44 18.00
C ALA A 33 -10.70 -11.38 16.87
N VAL A 34 -9.56 -12.07 17.02
CA VAL A 34 -8.51 -12.11 16.00
C VAL A 34 -9.01 -12.91 14.79
N PRO A 35 -9.15 -12.28 13.62
CA PRO A 35 -9.67 -12.96 12.44
C PRO A 35 -8.68 -14.00 11.91
N ALA A 36 -9.18 -14.87 11.01
CA ALA A 36 -8.31 -15.70 10.20
C ALA A 36 -7.43 -14.83 9.29
N SER A 37 -6.23 -15.32 8.97
CA SER A 37 -5.37 -14.66 8.00
C SER A 37 -6.06 -14.64 6.64
N VAL A 38 -5.97 -13.51 5.95
CA VAL A 38 -6.34 -13.39 4.54
C VAL A 38 -5.12 -13.74 3.69
N GLU A 39 -5.37 -14.23 2.49
CA GLU A 39 -4.31 -14.52 1.53
C GLU A 39 -3.66 -13.18 1.08
N PRO A 40 -2.32 -13.09 1.06
CA PRO A 40 -1.65 -11.89 0.57
C PRO A 40 -2.00 -11.67 -0.90
N LEU A 41 -2.12 -10.40 -1.29
CA LEU A 41 -2.33 -10.07 -2.69
C LEU A 41 -1.08 -10.48 -3.49
N ASP A 42 -1.30 -11.12 -4.62
CA ASP A 42 -0.23 -11.55 -5.53
C ASP A 42 0.66 -10.35 -5.92
N GLU A 43 1.98 -10.54 -5.79
CA GLU A 43 2.98 -9.51 -6.13
C GLU A 43 2.88 -9.11 -7.60
N GLU A 44 2.53 -10.04 -8.50
CA GLU A 44 2.33 -9.76 -9.92
C GLU A 44 1.13 -8.82 -10.13
N ALA A 45 0.05 -9.02 -9.37
CA ALA A 45 -1.10 -8.13 -9.40
C ALA A 45 -0.76 -6.73 -8.86
N LEU A 46 0.01 -6.63 -7.78
CA LEU A 46 0.49 -5.34 -7.26
C LEU A 46 1.39 -4.62 -8.27
N GLY A 47 2.30 -5.35 -8.93
CA GLY A 47 3.17 -4.85 -9.99
C GLY A 47 2.39 -4.28 -11.17
N PHE A 48 1.33 -4.97 -11.61
CA PHE A 48 0.48 -4.48 -12.69
C PHE A 48 -0.18 -3.12 -12.37
N TRP A 49 -0.69 -2.94 -11.14
CA TRP A 49 -1.32 -1.69 -10.74
C TRP A 49 -0.31 -0.55 -10.60
N THR A 50 0.87 -0.82 -10.04
CA THR A 50 1.93 0.20 -9.91
C THR A 50 2.48 0.60 -11.27
N GLU A 51 2.69 -0.35 -12.18
CA GLU A 51 3.06 -0.06 -13.58
C GLU A 51 1.99 0.76 -14.29
N GLY A 52 0.70 0.42 -14.10
CA GLY A 52 -0.42 1.18 -14.66
C GLY A 52 -0.46 2.63 -14.18
N VAL A 53 -0.24 2.87 -12.88
CA VAL A 53 -0.17 4.24 -12.32
C VAL A 53 1.06 5.00 -12.85
N ALA A 54 2.23 4.36 -12.88
CA ALA A 54 3.45 4.95 -13.43
C ALA A 54 3.29 5.30 -14.92
N ALA A 55 2.64 4.44 -15.71
CA ALA A 55 2.37 4.69 -17.12
C ALA A 55 1.43 5.91 -17.32
N VAL A 56 0.44 6.09 -16.47
CA VAL A 56 -0.46 7.25 -16.49
C VAL A 56 0.30 8.54 -16.15
N GLU A 57 1.18 8.53 -15.15
CA GLU A 57 2.00 9.70 -14.81
C GLU A 57 2.97 10.07 -15.93
N VAL A 58 3.63 9.09 -16.56
CA VAL A 58 4.53 9.32 -17.71
C VAL A 58 3.76 9.90 -18.90
N TYR A 59 2.57 9.37 -19.21
CA TYR A 59 1.71 9.89 -20.28
C TYR A 59 1.24 11.32 -19.99
N ALA A 60 0.78 11.59 -18.77
CA ALA A 60 0.35 12.92 -18.34
C ALA A 60 1.50 13.94 -18.45
N CYS A 61 2.70 13.57 -18.00
CA CYS A 61 3.90 14.38 -18.15
C CYS A 61 4.12 14.74 -19.64
N ALA A 62 4.22 13.73 -20.51
CA ALA A 62 4.44 13.93 -21.95
C ALA A 62 3.40 14.86 -22.62
N THR A 63 2.13 14.77 -22.22
CA THR A 63 1.06 15.62 -22.77
C THR A 63 1.06 17.06 -22.24
N SER A 64 1.62 17.31 -21.05
CA SER A 64 1.68 18.64 -20.44
C SER A 64 2.88 19.47 -20.90
N CYS A 65 3.94 18.82 -21.39
CA CYS A 65 5.18 19.49 -21.81
C CYS A 65 5.07 20.25 -23.15
N SER A 66 3.94 20.16 -23.87
CA SER A 66 3.78 20.76 -25.20
C SER A 66 2.74 21.89 -25.30
N ALA A 67 2.26 22.46 -24.20
CA ALA A 67 1.20 23.48 -24.26
C ALA A 67 1.35 24.63 -23.25
N GLY A 68 2.40 25.45 -23.40
CA GLY A 68 2.51 26.73 -22.69
C GLY A 68 3.69 27.59 -23.17
N PRO A 69 3.65 28.94 -23.02
CA PRO A 69 4.74 29.84 -23.41
C PRO A 69 5.99 29.73 -22.51
N PHE A 70 5.93 28.91 -21.46
CA PHE A 70 7.05 28.58 -20.59
C PHE A 70 7.42 27.12 -20.83
N THR A 71 8.48 26.89 -21.59
CA THR A 71 9.09 25.57 -21.76
C THR A 71 9.66 25.12 -20.42
N ILE A 72 8.87 24.43 -19.59
CA ILE A 72 9.42 23.70 -18.46
C ILE A 72 10.02 22.43 -19.05
N ILE A 73 11.35 22.35 -18.97
CA ILE A 73 12.12 21.21 -19.42
C ILE A 73 11.66 19.99 -18.61
N CYS A 74 10.91 19.10 -19.25
CA CYS A 74 10.57 17.78 -18.73
C CYS A 74 11.74 16.82 -18.95
N ASP A 75 12.92 17.20 -18.49
CA ASP A 75 14.05 16.27 -18.39
C ASP A 75 13.94 15.67 -17.00
N GLY A 76 13.68 14.36 -16.93
CA GLY A 76 13.59 13.56 -15.70
C GLY A 76 14.95 13.42 -15.01
N GLY A 77 15.65 14.54 -14.80
CA GLY A 77 17.04 14.63 -14.39
C GLY A 77 17.28 15.35 -13.06
N THR A 78 16.24 15.77 -12.34
CA THR A 78 16.43 16.23 -10.95
C THR A 78 16.37 15.05 -9.99
N LYS A 79 17.55 14.64 -9.53
CA LYS A 79 17.71 13.83 -8.32
C LYS A 79 17.08 14.49 -7.10
#